data_AF-A0A962EC21-F1
#
_entry.id   AF-A0A962EC21-F1
#
_cell.length_a   1.000
_cell.length_b   1.000
_cell.length_c   1.000
_cell.angle_alpha   90.00
_cell.angle_beta   90.00
_cell.angle_gamma   90.00
#
_symmetry.space_group_name_H-M   'P 1'
#
loop_
_entity.id
_entity.type
_entity.pdbx_description
1 polymer ?
#
loop_
_entity_poly.entity_id
_entity_poly.type
_entity_poly.pdbx_seq_one_letter_code
_entity_poly.pdbx_strand_id
1 'polypeptide(L)'
;EMLSGKLPFDADDPFQVAVMQVNEPPPPLPDKLKAYQPLLDQLLAKDPAKRPESARAVVNLLTDLTETKTTPKPPVPAPAKPNPSAAARPVQPVRTPARPAPVDPLAQTTVAPAIDPAKMAATTMMPNPTMVVDQADMTAQKSPSISAAPPMRKYKPKPRWPALLAVLIAVAVIIVGLFWVFGGSDMPTGAGQVKPPENQLGGTKSLDENKGDDSVAQWIKRGQEQLEAGLLVGGDNNAALSFKRALRLDPTSQAAREGEEAVVKKVDETVRELMAQGTSASLNEAEIAVRRAREIYPDRVAFESLESSLEAKRKE
;
A
#
# COMPACT_ATOMS: atom_id res chain seq x y z
N GLU A 1 -9.49 -6.49 -21.26
CA GLU A 1 -10.63 -7.40 -21.04
C GLU A 1 -11.78 -7.16 -22.00
N MET A 2 -12.56 -6.07 -21.90
CA MET A 2 -13.76 -5.88 -22.76
C MET A 2 -13.50 -6.02 -24.27
N LEU A 3 -12.31 -5.62 -24.75
CA LEU A 3 -11.93 -5.74 -26.16
C LEU A 3 -11.52 -7.17 -26.55
N SER A 4 -10.85 -7.91 -25.66
CA SER A 4 -10.20 -9.19 -25.94
C SER A 4 -10.92 -10.41 -25.37
N GLY A 5 -11.90 -10.21 -24.48
CA GLY A 5 -12.57 -11.27 -23.70
C GLY A 5 -11.66 -11.96 -22.67
N LYS A 6 -10.45 -11.45 -22.45
CA LYS A 6 -9.44 -12.01 -21.54
C LYS A 6 -8.76 -10.90 -20.74
N LEU A 7 -8.33 -11.22 -19.52
CA LEU A 7 -7.54 -10.29 -18.71
C LEU A 7 -6.18 -10.04 -19.38
N PRO A 8 -5.62 -8.82 -19.29
CA PRO A 8 -4.28 -8.54 -19.80
C PRO A 8 -3.17 -9.30 -19.05
N PHE A 9 -3.35 -9.52 -17.75
CA PHE A 9 -2.47 -10.32 -16.89
C PHE A 9 -3.35 -11.28 -16.12
N ASP A 10 -3.05 -12.57 -16.20
CA ASP A 10 -3.86 -13.63 -15.61
C ASP A 10 -2.93 -14.73 -15.08
N ALA A 11 -3.17 -15.18 -13.86
CA ALA A 11 -2.40 -16.22 -13.19
C ALA A 11 -3.23 -16.84 -12.06
N ASP A 12 -2.93 -18.08 -11.70
CA ASP A 12 -3.64 -18.82 -10.64
C ASP A 12 -3.40 -18.22 -9.24
N ASP A 13 -2.29 -17.49 -9.06
CA ASP A 13 -1.91 -16.83 -7.82
C ASP A 13 -2.04 -15.30 -7.96
N PRO A 14 -2.83 -14.62 -7.12
CA PRO A 14 -2.93 -13.16 -7.10
C PRO A 14 -1.60 -12.43 -6.97
N PHE A 15 -0.60 -13.02 -6.29
CA PHE A 15 0.74 -12.45 -6.20
C PHE A 15 1.44 -12.40 -7.56
N GLN A 16 1.29 -13.46 -8.36
CA GLN A 16 1.87 -13.49 -9.70
C GLN A 16 1.22 -12.44 -10.59
N VAL A 17 -0.09 -12.23 -10.51
CA VAL A 17 -0.76 -11.14 -11.23
C VAL A 17 -0.18 -9.77 -10.83
N ALA A 18 0.08 -9.53 -9.55
CA ALA A 18 0.71 -8.30 -9.09
C ALA A 18 2.14 -8.14 -9.64
N VAL A 19 2.94 -9.20 -9.65
CA VAL A 19 4.30 -9.21 -10.24
C VAL A 19 4.25 -8.93 -11.74
N MET A 20 3.32 -9.54 -12.49
CA MET A 20 3.11 -9.29 -13.91
C MET A 20 2.71 -7.83 -14.16
N GLN A 21 1.84 -7.27 -13.33
CA GLN A 21 1.44 -5.87 -13.42
C GLN A 21 2.60 -4.89 -13.19
N VAL A 22 3.64 -5.28 -12.44
CA VAL A 22 4.83 -4.45 -12.27
C VAL A 22 5.84 -4.67 -13.39
N ASN A 23 6.15 -5.92 -13.71
CA ASN A 23 7.33 -6.27 -14.51
C ASN A 23 7.02 -6.61 -15.97
N GLU A 24 5.85 -7.17 -16.26
CA GLU A 24 5.55 -7.67 -17.60
C GLU A 24 4.91 -6.60 -18.49
N PRO A 25 5.34 -6.48 -19.77
CA PRO A 25 4.66 -5.62 -20.71
C PRO A 25 3.25 -6.16 -21.01
N PRO A 26 2.24 -5.28 -21.21
CA PRO A 26 0.92 -5.72 -21.63
C PRO A 26 0.96 -6.52 -22.93
N PRO A 27 0.21 -7.63 -23.06
CA PRO A 27 0.16 -8.39 -24.29
C PRO A 27 -0.49 -7.57 -25.42
N PRO A 28 -0.01 -7.71 -26.67
CA PRO A 28 -0.59 -6.98 -27.80
C PRO A 28 -1.99 -7.49 -28.13
N LEU A 29 -2.83 -6.59 -28.62
CA LEU A 29 -4.17 -6.91 -29.12
C LEU A 29 -4.11 -7.69 -30.46
N PRO A 30 -5.11 -8.56 -30.72
CA PRO A 30 -5.27 -9.20 -32.03
C PRO A 30 -5.38 -8.18 -33.18
N ASP A 31 -4.99 -8.59 -34.39
CA ASP A 31 -4.91 -7.71 -35.57
C ASP A 31 -6.16 -6.86 -35.82
N LYS A 32 -7.34 -7.45 -35.63
CA LYS A 32 -8.64 -6.79 -35.82
C LYS A 32 -8.86 -5.61 -34.86
N LEU A 33 -8.15 -5.59 -33.73
CA LEU A 33 -8.30 -4.62 -32.64
C LEU A 33 -7.06 -3.73 -32.47
N LYS A 34 -6.04 -3.88 -33.32
CA LYS A 34 -4.78 -3.09 -33.27
C LYS A 34 -4.99 -1.58 -33.23
N ALA A 35 -6.10 -1.08 -33.78
CA ALA A 35 -6.46 0.33 -33.72
C ALA A 35 -6.57 0.89 -32.29
N TYR A 36 -6.86 0.04 -31.29
CA TYR A 36 -6.96 0.43 -29.89
C TYR A 36 -5.66 0.25 -29.10
N GLN A 37 -4.62 -0.32 -29.72
CA GLN A 37 -3.34 -0.57 -29.07
C GLN A 37 -2.72 0.72 -28.48
N PRO A 38 -2.66 1.86 -29.21
CA PRO A 38 -2.05 3.07 -28.67
C PRO A 38 -2.73 3.60 -27.40
N LEU A 39 -4.06 3.43 -27.30
CA LEU A 39 -4.80 3.81 -26.10
C LEU A 39 -4.47 2.89 -24.92
N LEU A 40 -4.45 1.58 -25.15
CA LEU A 40 -4.11 0.61 -24.10
C LEU A 40 -2.66 0.75 -23.64
N ASP A 41 -1.73 1.04 -24.54
CA ASP A 41 -0.32 1.27 -24.21
C ASP A 41 -0.14 2.44 -23.24
N GLN A 42 -0.92 3.51 -23.40
CA GLN A 42 -0.90 4.66 -22.49
C GLN A 42 -1.58 4.33 -21.15
N LEU A 43 -2.74 3.67 -21.16
CA LEU A 43 -3.47 3.33 -19.94
C LEU A 43 -2.74 2.30 -19.08
N LEU A 44 -2.04 1.36 -19.70
CA LEU A 44 -1.29 0.28 -19.04
C LEU A 44 0.21 0.59 -18.92
N ALA A 45 0.64 1.82 -19.20
CA ALA A 45 2.03 2.24 -19.04
C ALA A 45 2.48 2.04 -17.59
N LYS A 46 3.66 1.45 -17.38
CA LYS A 46 4.19 1.23 -16.01
C LYS A 46 4.57 2.54 -15.32
N ASP A 47 5.12 3.46 -16.09
CA ASP A 47 5.42 4.83 -15.66
C ASP A 47 4.14 5.66 -15.56
N PRO A 48 3.76 6.16 -14.37
CA PRO A 48 2.57 7.00 -14.20
C PRO A 48 2.60 8.28 -15.05
N ALA A 49 3.78 8.84 -15.32
CA ALA A 49 3.91 10.08 -16.10
C ALA A 49 3.55 9.89 -17.59
N LYS A 50 3.54 8.65 -18.07
CA LYS A 50 3.13 8.29 -19.44
C LYS A 50 1.64 8.02 -19.57
N ARG A 51 0.90 8.03 -18.45
CA ARG A 51 -0.55 7.82 -18.43
C ARG A 51 -1.29 9.13 -18.67
N PRO A 52 -2.52 9.08 -19.20
CA PRO A 52 -3.38 10.26 -19.26
C PRO A 52 -3.61 10.82 -17.85
N GLU A 53 -3.37 12.12 -17.68
CA GLU A 53 -3.45 12.81 -16.38
C GLU A 53 -4.86 12.75 -15.75
N SER A 54 -5.90 12.64 -16.58
CA SER A 54 -7.29 12.65 -16.12
C SER A 54 -8.19 11.76 -16.97
N ALA A 55 -9.34 11.40 -16.41
CA ALA A 55 -10.40 10.71 -17.13
C ALA A 55 -10.85 11.48 -18.39
N ARG A 56 -10.83 12.82 -18.35
CA ARG A 56 -11.19 13.66 -19.49
C ARG A 56 -10.18 13.52 -20.64
N ALA A 57 -8.89 13.38 -20.32
CA ALA A 57 -7.88 13.08 -21.34
C ALA A 57 -8.11 11.71 -22.01
N VAL A 58 -8.56 10.70 -21.26
CA VAL A 58 -8.94 9.38 -21.82
C VAL A 58 -10.12 9.50 -22.78
N VAL A 59 -11.15 10.30 -22.42
CA VAL A 59 -12.31 10.54 -23.29
C VAL A 59 -11.92 11.23 -24.59
N ASN A 60 -11.00 12.20 -24.54
CA ASN A 60 -10.49 12.87 -25.75
C ASN A 60 -9.76 11.87 -26.66
N LEU A 61 -8.87 11.04 -26.11
CA LEU A 61 -8.15 10.01 -26.88
C LEU A 61 -9.12 9.01 -27.55
N LEU A 62 -10.19 8.62 -26.86
CA LEU A 62 -11.24 7.77 -27.41
C LEU A 62 -12.02 8.45 -28.53
N THR A 63 -12.28 9.76 -28.40
CA THR A 63 -12.97 10.56 -29.42
C THR A 63 -12.11 10.63 -30.68
N ASP A 64 -10.81 10.92 -30.56
CA ASP A 64 -9.89 10.97 -31.71
C ASP A 64 -9.80 9.61 -32.45
N LEU A 65 -9.78 8.50 -31.70
CA LEU A 65 -9.75 7.14 -32.26
C LEU A 65 -11.05 6.71 -32.94
N THR A 66 -12.18 7.35 -32.62
CA THR A 66 -13.48 7.07 -33.24
C THR A 66 -13.77 8.03 -34.39
N GLU A 67 -13.36 9.29 -34.28
CA GLU A 67 -13.48 10.29 -35.34
C GLU A 67 -12.61 9.93 -36.56
N THR A 68 -11.43 9.33 -36.35
CA THR A 68 -10.59 8.79 -37.43
C THR A 68 -11.23 7.60 -38.18
N LYS A 69 -12.31 7.00 -37.65
CA LYS A 69 -13.10 5.96 -38.32
C LYS A 69 -14.43 6.45 -38.90
N THR A 70 -14.87 7.66 -38.58
CA THR A 70 -16.10 8.24 -39.13
C THR A 70 -15.78 9.26 -40.22
N THR A 71 -16.38 9.02 -41.39
CA THR A 71 -16.57 9.98 -42.47
C THR A 71 -16.92 11.39 -41.96
N PRO A 72 -16.52 12.47 -42.66
CA PRO A 72 -16.69 13.84 -42.20
C PRO A 72 -18.16 14.15 -41.90
N LYS A 73 -18.41 14.69 -40.71
CA LYS A 73 -19.67 15.35 -40.35
C LYS A 73 -19.92 16.50 -41.35
N PRO A 74 -21.11 16.64 -41.96
CA PRO A 74 -21.42 17.78 -42.81
C PRO A 74 -21.27 19.09 -42.00
N PRO A 75 -20.72 20.16 -42.60
CA PRO A 75 -20.50 21.40 -41.88
C PRO A 75 -21.85 22.01 -41.51
N VAL A 76 -22.11 22.15 -40.21
CA VAL A 76 -23.17 23.04 -39.73
C VAL A 76 -22.68 24.47 -39.98
N PRO A 77 -23.40 25.30 -40.76
CA PRO A 77 -22.95 26.65 -41.06
C PRO A 77 -22.99 27.53 -39.80
N ALA A 78 -21.94 28.34 -39.64
CA ALA A 78 -21.79 29.29 -38.54
C ALA A 78 -22.95 30.30 -38.46
N PRO A 79 -23.30 30.81 -37.26
CA PRO A 79 -24.43 31.71 -37.08
C PRO A 79 -24.12 33.11 -37.63
N ALA A 80 -25.02 33.61 -38.49
CA ALA A 80 -25.02 35.00 -38.93
C ALA A 80 -25.42 35.96 -37.79
N LYS A 81 -24.79 37.14 -37.78
CA LYS A 81 -24.99 38.23 -36.82
C LYS A 81 -26.41 38.84 -36.88
N PRO A 82 -26.84 39.55 -35.83
CA PRO A 82 -28.25 39.91 -35.60
C PRO A 82 -28.64 41.24 -36.25
N ASN A 83 -29.91 41.39 -36.63
CA ASN A 83 -30.55 42.71 -36.69
C ASN A 83 -32.06 42.64 -36.39
N PRO A 84 -32.64 43.69 -35.78
CA PRO A 84 -33.91 43.66 -35.04
C PRO A 84 -35.08 44.18 -35.87
N SER A 85 -36.30 43.68 -35.65
CA SER A 85 -37.51 44.52 -35.75
C SER A 85 -38.77 43.81 -35.25
N ALA A 86 -39.36 44.41 -34.21
CA ALA A 86 -40.79 44.60 -33.97
C ALA A 86 -41.78 43.42 -34.09
N ALA A 87 -42.16 42.94 -32.91
CA ALA A 87 -43.52 43.02 -32.36
C ALA A 87 -44.71 42.40 -33.12
N ALA A 88 -45.25 41.32 -32.55
CA ALA A 88 -46.69 41.19 -32.27
C ALA A 88 -46.92 40.22 -31.09
N ARG A 89 -47.60 40.74 -30.06
CA ARG A 89 -48.19 40.01 -28.89
C ARG A 89 -49.48 39.29 -29.37
N PRO A 90 -50.25 38.49 -28.56
CA PRO A 90 -50.09 38.06 -27.16
C PRO A 90 -50.27 36.52 -26.94
N VAL A 91 -49.86 36.01 -25.76
CA VAL A 91 -50.11 34.62 -25.32
C VAL A 91 -50.78 34.64 -23.96
N GLN A 92 -51.96 34.02 -23.82
CA GLN A 92 -52.53 33.34 -22.63
C GLN A 92 -53.82 32.60 -23.07
N PRO A 93 -54.39 31.63 -22.30
CA PRO A 93 -53.80 30.66 -21.37
C PRO A 93 -54.37 29.23 -21.57
N VAL A 94 -53.64 28.14 -21.29
CA VAL A 94 -54.29 26.84 -20.96
C VAL A 94 -53.53 26.09 -19.87
N ARG A 95 -54.34 25.55 -18.96
CA ARG A 95 -54.05 24.94 -17.66
C ARG A 95 -53.51 23.51 -17.79
N THR A 96 -52.71 23.16 -16.80
CA THR A 96 -52.14 21.84 -16.47
C THR A 96 -53.22 20.80 -16.13
N PRO A 97 -53.13 19.55 -16.62
CA PRO A 97 -53.95 18.45 -16.12
C PRO A 97 -53.33 17.73 -14.90
N ALA A 98 -54.21 17.06 -14.16
CA ALA A 98 -54.05 16.54 -12.81
C ALA A 98 -53.38 15.14 -12.70
N ARG A 99 -52.94 14.87 -11.47
CA ARG A 99 -52.34 13.65 -10.90
C ARG A 99 -53.36 12.51 -10.67
N PRO A 100 -52.97 11.22 -10.71
CA PRO A 100 -53.70 10.15 -10.06
C PRO A 100 -53.03 9.67 -8.74
N ALA A 101 -53.87 9.16 -7.85
CA ALA A 101 -53.64 8.82 -6.45
C ALA A 101 -53.00 7.42 -6.21
N PRO A 102 -52.48 7.13 -5.01
CA PRO A 102 -52.16 5.78 -4.52
C PRO A 102 -53.32 5.14 -3.73
N VAL A 103 -53.33 3.81 -3.70
CA VAL A 103 -54.34 2.92 -3.11
C VAL A 103 -54.06 2.56 -1.64
N ASP A 104 -55.13 2.39 -0.86
CA ASP A 104 -55.17 1.88 0.53
C ASP A 104 -54.97 0.34 0.62
N PRO A 105 -54.62 -0.18 1.81
CA PRO A 105 -55.61 -1.03 2.48
C PRO A 105 -55.74 -0.81 4.00
N LEU A 106 -56.98 -0.96 4.47
CA LEU A 106 -57.44 -1.04 5.87
C LEU A 106 -57.01 -2.35 6.54
N ALA A 107 -56.54 -2.28 7.80
CA ALA A 107 -57.00 -3.12 8.93
C ALA A 107 -56.31 -2.72 10.25
N GLN A 108 -57.10 -2.74 11.31
CA GLN A 108 -56.86 -2.17 12.65
C GLN A 108 -56.12 -3.16 13.56
N THR A 109 -55.45 -2.66 14.62
CA THR A 109 -55.56 -3.18 16.00
C THR A 109 -54.82 -2.26 17.00
N THR A 110 -55.64 -1.67 17.87
CA THR A 110 -55.45 -1.08 19.22
C THR A 110 -54.45 -1.91 20.07
N VAL A 111 -53.61 -1.40 20.99
CA VAL A 111 -53.96 -0.96 22.36
C VAL A 111 -52.83 -0.11 22.96
N ALA A 112 -53.19 0.97 23.64
CA ALA A 112 -52.38 1.69 24.63
C ALA A 112 -52.50 1.05 26.04
N PRO A 113 -51.63 1.41 26.98
CA PRO A 113 -52.10 2.22 28.11
C PRO A 113 -51.14 3.40 28.40
N ALA A 114 -51.62 4.64 28.51
CA ALA A 114 -52.21 5.28 29.70
C ALA A 114 -51.17 5.67 30.79
N ILE A 115 -50.65 6.90 30.64
CA ILE A 115 -50.40 8.00 31.60
C ILE A 115 -50.06 7.65 33.08
N ASP A 116 -48.94 8.19 33.57
CA ASP A 116 -48.97 9.05 34.78
C ASP A 116 -47.80 10.08 34.83
N PRO A 117 -48.05 11.36 35.18
CA PRO A 117 -47.06 12.43 35.18
C PRO A 117 -46.64 12.84 36.61
N ALA A 118 -45.36 12.67 36.98
CA ALA A 118 -44.79 13.37 38.14
C ALA A 118 -43.25 13.34 38.15
N LYS A 119 -42.68 14.47 38.60
CA LYS A 119 -41.28 14.76 38.99
C LYS A 119 -40.25 15.13 37.90
N MET A 120 -40.16 16.46 37.72
CA MET A 120 -38.97 17.31 37.89
C MET A 120 -37.58 16.68 37.65
N ALA A 121 -36.78 17.26 36.75
CA ALA A 121 -35.79 18.28 37.11
C ALA A 121 -34.94 18.70 35.89
N ALA A 122 -34.46 19.93 35.96
CA ALA A 122 -33.68 20.67 34.97
C ALA A 122 -32.41 19.97 34.47
N THR A 123 -32.04 20.25 33.22
CA THR A 123 -30.72 20.84 32.89
C THR A 123 -30.75 21.44 31.48
N THR A 124 -30.37 22.71 31.47
CA THR A 124 -30.34 23.70 30.40
C THR A 124 -29.33 23.36 29.31
N MET A 125 -29.76 23.50 28.06
CA MET A 125 -28.93 23.53 26.85
C MET A 125 -27.87 24.65 26.93
N MET A 126 -26.61 24.31 26.69
CA MET A 126 -25.54 25.29 26.49
C MET A 126 -25.62 25.90 25.07
N PRO A 127 -25.51 27.23 24.91
CA PRO A 127 -25.26 27.86 23.63
C PRO A 127 -23.75 28.09 23.37
N ASN A 128 -23.43 28.09 22.08
CA ASN A 128 -22.14 28.29 21.42
C ASN A 128 -21.50 29.66 21.73
N PRO A 129 -20.19 29.79 22.05
CA PRO A 129 -19.58 31.11 22.24
C PRO A 129 -19.11 31.73 20.91
N THR A 130 -19.81 32.79 20.50
CA THR A 130 -19.34 33.78 19.53
C THR A 130 -18.36 34.72 20.23
N MET A 131 -17.13 34.85 19.73
CA MET A 131 -16.18 35.85 20.21
C MET A 131 -16.62 37.26 19.81
N VAL A 132 -16.84 38.10 20.82
CA VAL A 132 -17.02 39.55 20.69
C VAL A 132 -15.64 40.19 20.79
N VAL A 133 -15.27 40.98 19.77
CA VAL A 133 -14.08 41.83 19.77
C VAL A 133 -14.44 43.13 20.48
N ASP A 134 -13.83 43.37 21.64
CA ASP A 134 -13.95 44.61 22.39
C ASP A 134 -12.90 45.61 21.91
N GLN A 135 -13.32 46.85 21.65
CA GLN A 135 -12.51 47.90 21.05
C GLN A 135 -12.66 49.19 21.87
N ALA A 136 -11.69 49.47 22.73
CA ALA A 136 -11.30 50.76 23.30
C ALA A 136 -9.94 50.54 23.99
N ASP A 137 -8.97 51.45 24.08
CA ASP A 137 -8.92 52.88 23.84
C ASP A 137 -7.45 53.26 23.56
N MET A 138 -7.24 54.36 22.86
CA MET A 138 -5.91 54.90 22.56
C MET A 138 -5.35 55.63 23.79
N THR A 139 -4.05 55.54 24.06
CA THR A 139 -3.20 56.71 24.35
C THR A 139 -1.72 56.35 24.54
N ALA A 140 -0.88 57.31 24.15
CA ALA A 140 0.51 57.55 24.57
C ALA A 140 1.66 56.77 23.87
N GLN A 141 2.15 57.43 22.80
CA GLN A 141 3.56 57.85 22.66
C GLN A 141 4.68 56.80 22.73
N LYS A 142 5.37 56.62 21.60
CA LYS A 142 6.68 57.26 21.30
C LYS A 142 7.42 56.45 20.24
N SER A 143 7.48 56.97 19.00
CA SER A 143 8.51 56.54 18.04
C SER A 143 9.89 57.00 18.54
N PRO A 144 10.92 56.18 18.36
CA PRO A 144 11.91 56.60 17.38
C PRO A 144 12.49 55.45 16.52
N SER A 145 13.00 55.87 15.36
CA SER A 145 14.12 55.28 14.60
C SER A 145 13.97 53.84 14.07
N ILE A 146 13.74 53.78 12.76
CA ILE A 146 14.12 52.66 11.89
C ILE A 146 15.62 52.40 12.09
N SER A 147 15.96 51.30 12.78
CA SER A 147 17.32 50.78 12.87
C SER A 147 17.55 49.77 11.75
N ALA A 148 18.70 49.90 11.11
CA ALA A 148 19.10 49.28 9.86
C ALA A 148 19.02 47.73 9.87
N ALA A 149 18.68 47.17 8.71
CA ALA A 149 18.80 45.76 8.41
C ALA A 149 20.26 45.27 8.56
N PRO A 150 20.52 44.10 9.17
CA PRO A 150 21.86 43.54 9.20
C PRO A 150 22.28 43.04 7.81
N PRO A 151 23.55 43.17 7.40
CA PRO A 151 24.01 42.69 6.10
C PRO A 151 24.04 41.16 6.07
N MET A 152 23.53 40.59 4.97
CA MET A 152 23.57 39.16 4.68
C MET A 152 25.02 38.65 4.75
N ARG A 153 25.31 37.78 5.72
CA ARG A 153 26.56 37.02 5.76
C ARG A 153 26.53 35.96 4.65
N LYS A 154 27.39 36.12 3.65
CA LYS A 154 27.66 35.09 2.63
C LYS A 154 28.17 33.82 3.31
N TYR A 155 27.33 32.79 3.35
CA TYR A 155 27.66 31.47 3.88
C TYR A 155 28.47 30.69 2.83
N LYS A 156 29.73 30.40 3.13
CA LYS A 156 30.57 29.46 2.37
C LYS A 156 30.53 28.09 3.07
N PRO A 157 29.94 27.04 2.49
CA PRO A 157 29.95 25.71 3.09
C PRO A 157 31.37 25.11 3.00
N LYS A 158 31.91 24.63 4.12
CA LYS A 158 33.14 23.83 4.13
C LYS A 158 32.77 22.34 3.95
N PRO A 159 33.46 21.60 3.07
CA PRO A 159 33.14 20.19 2.83
C PRO A 159 33.55 19.35 4.05
N ARG A 160 32.57 18.68 4.67
CA ARG A 160 32.80 17.77 5.83
C ARG A 160 33.19 16.34 5.41
N TRP A 161 33.47 16.13 4.12
CA TRP A 161 33.83 14.84 3.55
C TRP A 161 35.08 14.16 4.17
N PRO A 162 36.12 14.87 4.66
CA PRO A 162 37.23 14.16 5.31
C PRO A 162 36.85 13.53 6.66
N ALA A 163 35.82 14.04 7.35
CA ALA A 163 35.33 13.45 8.60
C ALA A 163 34.53 12.15 8.35
N LEU A 164 33.83 12.06 7.22
CA LEU A 164 33.12 10.85 6.82
C LEU A 164 34.09 9.73 6.42
N LEU A 165 35.20 10.07 5.77
CA LEU A 165 36.23 9.10 5.40
C LEU A 165 36.94 8.50 6.63
N ALA A 166 37.20 9.31 7.66
CA ALA A 166 37.83 8.85 8.90
C ALA A 166 36.93 7.88 9.70
N VAL A 167 35.62 8.12 9.72
CA VAL A 167 34.64 7.22 10.38
C VAL A 167 34.54 5.89 9.64
N LEU A 168 34.56 5.90 8.30
CA LEU A 168 34.50 4.69 7.48
C LEU A 168 35.73 3.78 7.70
N ILE A 169 36.92 4.37 7.81
CA ILE A 169 38.15 3.64 8.12
C ILE A 169 38.11 3.05 9.53
N ALA A 170 37.60 3.79 10.52
CA ALA A 170 37.46 3.29 11.88
C ALA A 170 36.49 2.09 11.96
N VAL A 171 35.38 2.13 11.22
CA VAL A 171 34.41 1.01 11.14
C VAL A 171 35.03 -0.21 10.46
N ALA A 172 35.81 -0.03 9.39
CA ALA A 172 36.49 -1.15 8.72
C ALA A 172 37.51 -1.86 9.63
N VAL A 173 38.25 -1.10 10.46
CA VAL A 173 39.20 -1.68 11.42
C VAL A 173 38.47 -2.47 12.52
N ILE A 174 37.30 -1.99 12.97
CA ILE A 174 36.47 -2.71 13.95
C ILE A 174 35.93 -4.01 13.38
N ILE A 175 35.49 -4.03 12.11
CA ILE A 175 35.00 -5.24 11.44
C ILE A 175 36.12 -6.28 11.28
N VAL A 176 37.32 -5.86 10.88
CA VAL A 176 38.48 -6.76 10.74
C VAL A 176 38.95 -7.27 12.11
N GLY A 177 38.92 -6.43 13.15
CA GLY A 177 39.23 -6.83 14.52
C GLY A 177 38.23 -7.84 15.09
N LEU A 178 36.93 -7.64 14.83
CA LEU A 178 35.88 -8.58 15.25
C LEU A 178 35.97 -9.92 14.50
N PHE A 179 36.40 -9.91 13.23
CA PHE A 179 36.63 -11.12 12.44
C PHE A 179 37.80 -11.97 12.98
N TRP A 180 38.85 -11.34 13.51
CA TRP A 180 39.97 -12.05 14.14
C TRP A 180 39.68 -12.53 15.57
N VAL A 181 38.76 -11.88 16.29
CA VAL A 181 38.38 -12.24 17.67
C VAL A 181 37.29 -13.32 17.72
N PHE A 182 36.38 -13.37 16.73
CA PHE A 182 35.26 -14.32 16.71
C PHE A 182 35.30 -15.36 15.58
N GLY A 183 36.23 -15.26 14.63
CA GLY A 183 36.34 -16.15 13.47
C GLY A 183 37.26 -17.36 13.65
N GLY A 184 37.19 -18.07 14.79
CA GLY A 184 38.09 -19.19 15.05
C GLY A 184 37.47 -20.32 15.89
N SER A 185 36.73 -21.22 15.25
CA SER A 185 36.68 -22.63 15.66
C SER A 185 36.04 -23.54 14.59
N ASP A 186 36.86 -24.50 14.15
CA ASP A 186 36.55 -25.86 13.70
C ASP A 186 35.99 -26.13 12.29
N MET A 187 36.92 -26.35 11.35
CA MET A 187 36.70 -27.22 10.19
C MET A 187 37.10 -28.67 10.53
N PRO A 188 36.23 -29.68 10.36
CA PRO A 188 36.67 -31.07 10.40
C PRO A 188 37.39 -31.43 9.09
N THR A 189 38.69 -31.64 9.22
CA THR A 189 39.54 -32.30 8.22
C THR A 189 39.26 -33.80 8.28
N GLY A 190 38.51 -34.31 7.30
CA GLY A 190 38.22 -35.75 7.15
C GLY A 190 38.70 -36.25 5.81
N ALA A 191 39.98 -36.58 5.71
CA ALA A 191 40.54 -37.34 4.59
C ALA A 191 40.04 -38.80 4.68
N GLY A 192 39.06 -39.14 3.86
CA GLY A 192 38.63 -40.51 3.59
C GLY A 192 38.54 -40.69 2.08
N GLN A 193 39.58 -41.27 1.48
CA GLN A 193 39.61 -41.61 0.07
C GLN A 193 38.60 -42.71 -0.24
N VAL A 194 37.66 -42.44 -1.16
CA VAL A 194 37.10 -43.46 -2.06
C VAL A 194 36.75 -42.81 -3.40
N LYS A 195 37.31 -43.34 -4.49
CA LYS A 195 36.99 -43.04 -5.90
C LYS A 195 37.01 -44.40 -6.64
N PRO A 196 36.39 -44.54 -7.82
CA PRO A 196 34.96 -44.60 -8.15
C PRO A 196 34.56 -46.02 -8.67
N PRO A 197 33.37 -46.21 -9.29
CA PRO A 197 33.48 -46.60 -10.70
C PRO A 197 32.74 -45.64 -11.62
N GLU A 198 33.51 -45.21 -12.60
CA GLU A 198 33.09 -44.66 -13.88
C GLU A 198 32.45 -45.79 -14.70
N ASN A 199 31.23 -45.58 -15.18
CA ASN A 199 30.87 -46.10 -16.49
C ASN A 199 29.92 -45.14 -17.21
N GLN A 200 30.33 -44.83 -18.42
CA GLN A 200 29.85 -43.80 -19.32
C GLN A 200 28.54 -44.22 -20.02
N LEU A 201 27.73 -43.22 -20.41
CA LEU A 201 27.17 -43.02 -21.77
C LEU A 201 25.81 -42.30 -21.67
N GLY A 202 25.71 -41.12 -22.28
CA GLY A 202 24.43 -40.48 -22.52
C GLY A 202 24.50 -38.96 -22.52
N GLY A 203 25.29 -38.38 -23.43
CA GLY A 203 25.17 -36.97 -23.74
C GLY A 203 23.80 -36.67 -24.36
N THR A 204 22.95 -35.98 -23.63
CA THR A 204 22.11 -34.93 -24.18
C THR A 204 22.28 -33.71 -23.30
N LYS A 205 23.03 -32.76 -23.83
CA LYS A 205 23.13 -31.37 -23.39
C LYS A 205 21.70 -30.78 -23.43
N SER A 206 20.97 -30.87 -22.33
CA SER A 206 19.71 -30.13 -22.15
C SER A 206 20.08 -28.68 -21.84
N LEU A 207 19.94 -27.85 -22.87
CA LEU A 207 19.82 -26.40 -22.76
C LEU A 207 18.52 -26.09 -21.99
N ASP A 208 18.58 -26.08 -20.66
CA ASP A 208 17.53 -25.55 -19.77
C ASP A 208 18.15 -24.88 -18.53
N GLU A 209 19.28 -24.22 -18.74
CA GLU A 209 20.10 -23.62 -17.69
C GLU A 209 19.77 -22.12 -17.61
N ASN A 210 18.72 -21.80 -16.85
CA ASN A 210 18.60 -20.66 -15.92
C ASN A 210 17.11 -20.37 -15.60
N LYS A 211 16.48 -21.24 -14.81
CA LYS A 211 15.15 -21.02 -14.23
C LYS A 211 15.21 -21.39 -12.74
N GLY A 212 15.68 -20.44 -11.93
CA GLY A 212 15.44 -20.34 -10.49
C GLY A 212 15.74 -21.58 -9.66
N ASP A 213 16.97 -21.73 -9.20
CA ASP A 213 17.34 -22.72 -8.20
C ASP A 213 16.73 -22.38 -6.82
N ASP A 214 15.41 -22.54 -6.66
CA ASP A 214 14.66 -22.37 -5.41
C ASP A 214 14.93 -23.53 -4.42
N SER A 215 16.21 -23.81 -4.18
CA SER A 215 16.64 -24.87 -3.27
C SER A 215 16.30 -24.54 -1.82
N VAL A 216 16.01 -25.57 -1.03
CA VAL A 216 15.76 -25.48 0.42
C VAL A 216 16.83 -24.64 1.12
N ALA A 217 18.10 -24.83 0.75
CA ALA A 217 19.24 -24.10 1.31
C ALA A 217 19.17 -22.58 1.06
N GLN A 218 18.74 -22.16 -0.13
CA GLN A 218 18.57 -20.73 -0.44
C GLN A 218 17.43 -20.11 0.38
N TRP A 219 16.31 -20.83 0.54
CA TRP A 219 15.19 -20.34 1.35
C TRP A 219 15.55 -20.23 2.84
N ILE A 220 16.30 -21.20 3.37
CA ILE A 220 16.83 -21.14 4.73
C ILE A 220 17.74 -19.93 4.90
N LYS A 221 18.69 -19.73 3.97
CA LYS A 221 19.61 -18.59 3.99
C LYS A 221 18.85 -17.25 3.97
N ARG A 222 17.88 -17.08 3.07
CA ARG A 222 17.04 -15.88 3.00
C ARG A 222 16.25 -15.68 4.29
N GLY A 223 15.69 -16.75 4.86
CA GLY A 223 14.97 -16.71 6.13
C GLY A 223 15.85 -16.23 7.28
N GLN A 224 17.10 -16.68 7.34
CA GLN A 224 18.09 -16.22 8.33
C GLN A 224 18.43 -14.73 8.16
N GLU A 225 18.75 -14.30 6.94
CA GLU A 225 19.04 -12.89 6.64
C GLU A 225 17.86 -11.97 7.01
N GLN A 226 16.62 -12.41 6.74
CA GLN A 226 15.41 -11.67 7.09
C GLN A 226 15.14 -11.65 8.60
N LEU A 227 15.42 -12.74 9.30
CA LEU A 227 15.29 -12.82 10.75
C LEU A 227 16.25 -11.83 11.43
N GLU A 228 17.49 -11.78 10.96
CA GLU A 228 18.50 -10.81 11.42
C GLU A 228 18.11 -9.37 11.09
N ALA A 229 17.49 -9.14 9.94
CA ALA A 229 16.98 -7.83 9.55
C ALA A 229 15.70 -7.40 10.31
N GLY A 230 15.13 -8.26 11.17
CA GLY A 230 13.88 -7.98 11.88
C GLY A 230 12.62 -8.07 11.01
N LEU A 231 12.73 -8.62 9.80
CA LEU A 231 11.61 -8.84 8.89
C LEU A 231 10.88 -10.14 9.25
N LEU A 232 10.18 -10.16 10.38
CA LEU A 232 9.67 -11.40 10.98
C LEU A 232 8.44 -11.95 10.25
N VAL A 233 7.35 -11.17 10.27
CA VAL A 233 6.01 -11.55 9.77
C VAL A 233 5.35 -10.45 8.93
N GLY A 234 6.02 -9.31 8.78
CA GLY A 234 5.51 -8.14 8.05
C GLY A 234 5.89 -8.16 6.57
N GLY A 235 4.99 -7.70 5.70
CA GLY A 235 5.21 -7.65 4.25
C GLY A 235 5.27 -9.02 3.58
N ASP A 236 5.53 -9.03 2.27
CA ASP A 236 5.50 -10.26 1.46
C ASP A 236 6.83 -11.05 1.50
N ASN A 237 7.91 -10.39 1.92
CA ASN A 237 9.25 -10.95 2.04
C ASN A 237 9.71 -10.90 3.50
N ASN A 238 9.39 -11.96 4.23
CA ASN A 238 9.70 -12.08 5.65
C ASN A 238 10.23 -13.47 5.99
N ALA A 239 10.91 -13.55 7.12
CA ALA A 239 11.57 -14.75 7.62
C ALA A 239 10.59 -15.92 7.76
N ALA A 240 9.38 -15.65 8.28
CA ALA A 240 8.35 -16.66 8.44
C ALA A 240 8.00 -17.35 7.13
N LEU A 241 7.74 -16.56 6.08
CA LEU A 241 7.38 -17.09 4.76
C LEU A 241 8.55 -17.81 4.08
N SER A 242 9.79 -17.37 4.28
CA SER A 242 10.98 -18.04 3.75
C SER A 242 11.17 -19.43 4.37
N PHE A 243 11.07 -19.56 5.70
CA PHE A 243 11.15 -20.86 6.36
C PHE A 243 9.96 -21.76 6.04
N LYS A 244 8.73 -21.22 5.93
CA LYS A 244 7.56 -21.97 5.45
C LYS A 244 7.76 -22.53 4.04
N ARG A 245 8.38 -21.78 3.14
CA ARG A 245 8.73 -22.26 1.79
C ARG A 245 9.77 -23.37 1.85
N ALA A 246 10.82 -23.21 2.67
CA ALA A 246 11.82 -24.27 2.90
C ALA A 246 11.18 -25.57 3.41
N LEU A 247 10.28 -25.48 4.39
CA LEU A 247 9.57 -26.63 4.95
C LEU A 247 8.54 -27.26 4.01
N ARG A 248 8.02 -26.50 3.05
CA ARG A 248 7.18 -27.06 1.99
C ARG A 248 7.97 -27.94 1.04
N LEU A 249 9.22 -27.55 0.76
CA LEU A 249 10.14 -28.27 -0.12
C LEU A 249 10.78 -29.47 0.59
N ASP A 250 11.22 -29.29 1.83
CA ASP A 250 11.72 -30.35 2.70
C ASP A 250 11.10 -30.24 4.10
N PRO A 251 9.98 -30.95 4.34
CA PRO A 251 9.33 -30.97 5.65
C PRO A 251 10.19 -31.53 6.77
N THR A 252 11.24 -32.30 6.45
CA THR A 252 12.13 -32.94 7.42
C THR A 252 13.34 -32.07 7.79
N SER A 253 13.51 -30.94 7.11
CA SER A 253 14.63 -30.01 7.35
C SER A 253 14.61 -29.46 8.78
N GLN A 254 15.57 -29.89 9.60
CA GLN A 254 15.72 -29.40 10.96
C GLN A 254 16.04 -27.90 11.00
N ALA A 255 16.97 -27.44 10.16
CA ALA A 255 17.37 -26.04 10.10
C ALA A 255 16.20 -25.09 9.78
N ALA A 256 15.28 -25.50 8.90
CA ALA A 256 14.10 -24.70 8.59
C ALA A 256 13.08 -24.68 9.74
N ARG A 257 12.92 -25.79 10.49
CA ARG A 257 12.07 -25.84 11.69
C ARG A 257 12.64 -24.98 12.81
N GLU A 258 13.95 -25.03 13.03
CA GLU A 258 14.65 -24.18 13.99
C GLU A 258 14.51 -22.69 13.61
N GLY A 259 14.61 -22.37 12.32
CA GLY A 259 14.33 -21.04 11.80
C GLY A 259 12.90 -20.57 12.08
N GLU A 260 11.90 -21.42 11.85
CA GLU A 260 10.49 -21.13 12.16
C GLU A 260 10.30 -20.82 13.66
N GLU A 261 10.90 -21.63 14.54
CA GLU A 261 10.83 -21.44 15.99
C GLU A 261 11.54 -20.14 16.43
N ALA A 262 12.68 -19.82 15.81
CA ALA A 262 13.38 -18.57 16.05
C ALA A 262 12.52 -17.36 15.65
N VAL A 263 11.76 -17.44 14.55
CA VAL A 263 10.81 -16.39 14.16
C VAL A 263 9.73 -16.23 15.22
N VAL A 264 9.10 -17.32 15.67
CA VAL A 264 8.04 -17.29 16.70
C VAL A 264 8.56 -16.62 17.97
N LYS A 265 9.74 -17.02 18.45
CA LYS A 265 10.39 -16.42 19.61
C LYS A 265 10.65 -14.93 19.42
N LYS A 266 11.18 -14.53 18.26
CA LYS A 266 11.49 -13.12 17.99
C LYS A 266 10.23 -12.26 17.91
N VAL A 267 9.14 -12.79 17.33
CA VAL A 267 7.84 -12.10 17.31
C VAL A 267 7.32 -11.90 18.74
N ASP A 268 7.40 -12.92 19.60
CA ASP A 268 7.02 -12.81 21.02
C ASP A 268 7.82 -11.73 21.75
N GLU A 269 9.14 -11.68 21.56
CA GLU A 269 10.00 -10.63 22.11
C GLU A 269 9.57 -9.23 21.64
N THR A 270 9.41 -9.04 20.32
CA THR A 270 9.05 -7.74 19.73
C THR A 270 7.66 -7.28 20.20
N VAL A 271 6.68 -8.19 20.25
CA VAL A 271 5.32 -7.87 20.70
C VAL A 271 5.33 -7.46 22.18
N ARG A 272 6.07 -8.17 23.03
CA ARG A 272 6.22 -7.78 24.45
C ARG A 272 6.91 -6.44 24.62
N GLU A 273 7.93 -6.13 23.82
CA GLU A 273 8.59 -4.83 23.83
C GLU A 273 7.61 -3.70 23.43
N LEU A 274 6.84 -3.90 22.36
CA LEU A 274 5.82 -2.95 21.92
C LEU A 274 4.71 -2.74 22.97
N MET A 275 4.32 -3.80 23.68
CA MET A 275 3.38 -3.70 24.81
C MET A 275 4.00 -2.98 26.02
N ALA A 276 5.29 -3.17 26.29
CA ALA A 276 5.98 -2.48 27.37
C ALA A 276 6.10 -0.97 27.13
N GLN A 277 6.17 -0.54 25.86
CA GLN A 277 6.12 0.89 25.50
C GLN A 277 4.75 1.52 25.82
N GLY A 278 3.66 0.75 25.74
CA GLY A 278 2.32 1.18 26.16
C GLY A 278 1.68 2.31 25.36
N THR A 279 2.25 2.70 24.21
CA THR A 279 1.65 3.75 23.36
C THR A 279 0.57 3.16 22.47
N SER A 280 -0.43 3.95 22.07
CA SER A 280 -1.47 3.48 21.14
C SER A 280 -0.88 3.02 19.80
N ALA A 281 0.17 3.68 19.33
CA ALA A 281 0.88 3.29 18.11
C ALA A 281 1.58 1.94 18.26
N SER A 282 2.33 1.73 19.35
CA SER A 282 3.06 0.48 19.59
C SER A 282 2.11 -0.70 19.83
N LEU A 283 0.99 -0.48 20.52
CA LEU A 283 -0.05 -1.50 20.70
C LEU A 283 -0.71 -1.89 19.37
N ASN A 284 -0.98 -0.93 18.48
CA ASN A 284 -1.51 -1.22 17.14
C ASN A 284 -0.50 -2.01 16.30
N GLU A 285 0.79 -1.67 16.38
CA GLU A 285 1.84 -2.40 15.67
C GLU A 285 1.98 -3.85 16.18
N ALA A 286 1.91 -4.03 17.50
CA ALA A 286 1.91 -5.33 18.15
C ALA A 286 0.71 -6.18 17.68
N GLU A 287 -0.48 -5.60 17.59
CA GLU A 287 -1.69 -6.29 17.12
C GLU A 287 -1.53 -6.74 15.65
N ILE A 288 -0.99 -5.87 14.79
CA ILE A 288 -0.71 -6.21 13.39
C ILE A 288 0.27 -7.38 13.30
N ALA A 289 1.35 -7.34 14.08
CA ALA A 289 2.37 -8.39 14.09
C ALA A 289 1.77 -9.74 14.53
N VAL A 290 1.00 -9.75 15.63
CA VAL A 290 0.37 -10.98 16.14
C VAL A 290 -0.65 -11.55 15.15
N ARG A 291 -1.52 -10.70 14.58
CA ARG A 291 -2.50 -11.13 13.57
C ARG A 291 -1.83 -11.76 12.35
N ARG A 292 -0.76 -11.14 11.83
CA ARG A 292 0.02 -11.71 10.72
C ARG A 292 0.70 -13.01 11.09
N ALA A 293 1.25 -13.10 12.31
CA ALA A 293 1.85 -14.34 12.78
C ALA A 293 0.82 -15.48 12.85
N ARG A 294 -0.42 -15.21 13.27
CA ARG A 294 -1.53 -16.18 13.26
C ARG A 294 -1.95 -16.63 11.87
N GLU A 295 -1.96 -15.72 10.89
CA GLU A 295 -2.24 -16.06 9.48
C GLU A 295 -1.21 -17.06 8.95
N ILE A 296 0.07 -16.90 9.30
CA ILE A 296 1.16 -17.78 8.84
C ILE A 296 1.24 -19.08 9.67
N TYR A 297 0.91 -19.00 10.96
CA TYR A 297 1.05 -20.06 11.95
C TYR A 297 -0.24 -20.28 12.76
N PRO A 298 -1.30 -20.80 12.13
CA PRO A 298 -2.61 -20.95 12.76
C PRO A 298 -2.64 -21.96 13.91
N ASP A 299 -1.67 -22.88 13.96
CA ASP A 299 -1.62 -23.95 14.97
C ASP A 299 -0.66 -23.64 16.14
N ARG A 300 -0.02 -22.46 16.14
CA ARG A 300 0.94 -22.09 17.20
C ARG A 300 0.21 -21.43 18.37
N VAL A 301 0.16 -22.14 19.49
CA VAL A 301 -0.44 -21.69 20.77
C VAL A 301 0.26 -20.46 21.35
N ALA A 302 1.55 -20.26 21.07
CA ALA A 302 2.31 -19.11 21.55
C ALA A 302 1.63 -17.77 21.22
N PHE A 303 1.02 -17.64 20.04
CA PHE A 303 0.36 -16.42 19.61
C PHE A 303 -0.99 -16.16 20.32
N GLU A 304 -1.70 -17.20 20.75
CA GLU A 304 -2.96 -17.06 21.51
C GLU A 304 -2.72 -16.37 22.87
N SER A 305 -1.63 -16.74 23.54
CA SER A 305 -1.23 -16.11 24.80
C SER A 305 -0.85 -14.63 24.62
N LEU A 306 -0.24 -14.29 23.48
CA LEU A 306 0.12 -12.92 23.13
C LEU A 306 -1.11 -12.06 22.87
N GLU A 307 -2.08 -12.55 22.08
CA GLU A 307 -3.36 -11.86 21.85
C GLU A 307 -4.06 -11.52 23.16
N SER A 308 -4.18 -12.51 24.05
CA SER A 308 -4.83 -12.33 25.35
C SER A 308 -4.12 -11.25 26.19
N SER A 309 -2.78 -11.25 26.19
CA SER A 309 -1.99 -10.25 26.92
C SER A 309 -2.12 -8.84 26.34
N LEU A 310 -2.23 -8.74 25.01
CA LEU A 310 -2.36 -7.48 24.27
C LEU A 310 -3.74 -6.86 24.49
N GLU A 311 -4.79 -7.68 24.48
CA GLU A 311 -6.14 -7.25 24.84
C GLU A 311 -6.25 -6.74 26.27
N ALA A 312 -5.60 -7.42 27.22
CA ALA A 312 -5.56 -6.99 28.61
C ALA A 312 -4.86 -5.62 28.73
N LYS A 313 -3.72 -5.44 28.05
CA LYS A 313 -2.95 -4.20 28.08
C LYS A 313 -3.69 -3.00 27.48
N ARG A 314 -4.56 -3.22 26.50
CA ARG A 314 -5.38 -2.17 25.88
C ARG A 314 -6.53 -1.67 26.77
N LYS A 315 -6.96 -2.49 27.74
CA LYS A 315 -8.02 -2.15 28.69
C LYS A 315 -7.52 -1.38 29.91
N GLU A 316 -6.22 -1.46 30.19
CA GLU A 316 -5.51 -0.70 31.23
C GLU A 316 -5.34 0.77 30.82
#